data_AF-A0A2N6ENA8-F1
#
_entry.id   AF-A0A2N6ENA8-F1
#
_cell.length_a   1.000
_cell.length_b   1.000
_cell.length_c   1.000
_cell.angle_alpha   90.00
_cell.angle_beta   90.00
_cell.angle_gamma   90.00
#
_symmetry.space_group_name_H-M   'P 1'
#
loop_
_entity.id
_entity.type
_entity.pdbx_description
1 polymer ?
#
loop_
_entity_poly.entity_id
_entity_poly.type
_entity_poly.pdbx_seq_one_letter_code
_entity_poly.pdbx_strand_id
1 'polypeptide(L)'
;MRFSTLLMSTLVALFVVPADLEAAIYKYTDDSGRMVFVDDADKIPPRFRTQADSIEEQSGNLAVDQADDTLQEQAVSIADPSIEAQARTQTRLEEKRRSYQTPVMISGNRVMIPAEVAVGNRTAHLVLLLDTGATATVLHRQSLSGLELPKGEMVKGRLAGGQSFSAEKVSFGYIEIGPFHMLEMPAMVITNQGPQLPFDGMLGMDFLKDHPYRIDYERERVIWEFQN
;
A
#
# COMPACT_ATOMS: atom_id res chain seq x y z
N MET A 1 13.73 -57.35 -75.00
CA MET A 1 12.56 -57.96 -74.34
C MET A 1 12.54 -57.55 -72.87
N ARG A 2 11.53 -56.76 -72.44
CA ARG A 2 10.71 -56.92 -71.20
C ARG A 2 11.46 -56.91 -69.83
N PHE A 3 11.16 -56.16 -68.76
CA PHE A 3 10.09 -55.32 -68.20
C PHE A 3 10.81 -54.44 -67.11
N SER A 4 10.61 -53.12 -66.99
CA SER A 4 9.56 -52.39 -66.24
C SER A 4 9.95 -51.91 -64.82
N THR A 5 10.16 -50.60 -64.73
CA THR A 5 9.69 -49.61 -63.71
C THR A 5 10.07 -49.66 -62.22
N LEU A 6 10.75 -48.57 -61.82
CA LEU A 6 10.82 -47.82 -60.56
C LEU A 6 9.84 -48.15 -59.42
N LEU A 7 10.36 -48.07 -58.18
CA LEU A 7 9.72 -47.28 -57.13
C LEU A 7 10.76 -46.72 -56.14
N MET A 8 10.97 -45.40 -56.20
CA MET A 8 11.80 -44.63 -55.28
C MET A 8 10.97 -44.37 -54.01
N SER A 9 11.41 -44.89 -52.86
CA SER A 9 10.73 -44.71 -51.57
C SER A 9 10.89 -43.27 -51.09
N THR A 10 9.92 -42.40 -51.39
CA THR A 10 9.81 -41.05 -50.83
C THR A 10 9.27 -41.10 -49.40
N LEU A 11 10.09 -40.69 -48.45
CA LEU A 11 9.74 -40.41 -47.07
C LEU A 11 8.70 -39.26 -47.04
N VAL A 12 7.43 -39.59 -46.79
CA VAL A 12 6.37 -38.60 -46.58
C VAL A 12 6.52 -38.04 -45.16
N ALA A 13 7.06 -36.83 -45.07
CA ALA A 13 7.01 -36.04 -43.85
C ALA A 13 5.55 -35.66 -43.57
N LEU A 14 4.97 -36.25 -42.53
CA LEU A 14 3.67 -35.90 -41.99
C LEU A 14 3.76 -34.51 -41.34
N PHE A 15 3.53 -33.46 -42.12
CA PHE A 15 3.33 -32.11 -41.59
C PHE A 15 1.97 -32.07 -40.90
N VAL A 16 1.98 -32.14 -39.57
CA VAL A 16 0.86 -31.71 -38.75
C VAL A 16 0.80 -30.19 -38.89
N VAL A 17 -0.21 -29.68 -39.58
CA VAL A 17 -0.53 -28.25 -39.59
C VAL A 17 -1.10 -27.93 -38.20
N PRO A 18 -0.49 -27.03 -37.41
CA PRO A 18 -1.13 -26.54 -36.21
C PRO A 18 -2.36 -25.71 -36.63
N ALA A 19 -3.51 -25.99 -36.02
CA ALA A 19 -4.67 -25.12 -36.15
C ALA A 19 -4.33 -23.81 -35.43
N ASP A 20 -4.21 -22.73 -36.20
CA ASP A 20 -4.11 -21.38 -35.65
C ASP A 20 -5.43 -21.08 -34.91
N LEU A 21 -5.36 -21.05 -33.58
CA LEU A 21 -6.43 -20.51 -32.74
C LEU A 21 -6.37 -19.00 -32.87
N GLU A 22 -7.15 -18.44 -33.79
CA GLU A 22 -7.37 -17.00 -33.88
C GLU A 22 -8.06 -16.52 -32.60
N ALA A 23 -7.36 -15.69 -31.82
CA ALA A 23 -7.94 -14.99 -30.69
C ALA A 23 -8.78 -13.82 -31.21
N ALA A 24 -9.99 -14.09 -31.68
CA ALA A 24 -10.94 -13.06 -32.06
C ALA A 24 -11.64 -12.49 -30.82
N ILE A 25 -11.60 -11.17 -30.64
CA ILE A 25 -12.37 -10.50 -29.59
C ILE A 25 -13.73 -10.12 -30.18
N TYR A 26 -14.80 -10.59 -29.54
CA TYR A 26 -16.18 -10.25 -29.89
C TYR A 26 -16.73 -9.18 -28.95
N LYS A 27 -17.60 -8.33 -29.48
CA LYS A 27 -18.31 -7.32 -28.69
C LYS A 27 -19.82 -7.41 -28.94
N TYR A 28 -20.61 -7.13 -27.90
CA TYR A 28 -22.06 -6.93 -28.04
C TYR A 28 -22.56 -5.89 -27.03
N THR A 29 -23.73 -5.31 -27.28
CA THR A 29 -24.39 -4.37 -26.36
C THR A 29 -25.48 -5.11 -25.58
N ASP A 30 -25.44 -5.04 -24.25
CA ASP A 30 -26.45 -5.66 -23.39
C ASP A 30 -27.74 -4.82 -23.28
N ASP A 31 -28.76 -5.37 -22.62
CA ASP A 31 -30.07 -4.71 -22.43
C ASP A 31 -29.98 -3.39 -21.64
N SER A 32 -28.86 -3.14 -20.93
CA SER A 32 -28.61 -1.90 -20.19
C SER A 32 -27.87 -0.84 -21.02
N GLY A 33 -27.58 -1.14 -22.29
CA GLY A 33 -26.82 -0.26 -23.18
C GLY A 33 -25.31 -0.29 -22.94
N ARG A 34 -24.80 -1.25 -22.16
CA ARG A 34 -23.37 -1.40 -21.87
C ARG A 34 -22.72 -2.33 -22.87
N MET A 35 -21.57 -1.94 -23.41
CA MET A 35 -20.76 -2.79 -24.28
C MET A 35 -19.98 -3.83 -23.47
N VAL A 36 -20.08 -5.09 -23.89
CA VAL A 36 -19.43 -6.24 -23.26
C VAL A 36 -18.51 -6.89 -24.29
N PHE A 37 -17.25 -7.13 -23.89
CA PHE A 37 -16.24 -7.80 -24.70
C PHE A 37 -16.03 -9.23 -24.21
N VAL A 38 -15.97 -10.18 -25.14
CA VAL A 38 -15.70 -11.59 -24.85
C VAL A 38 -14.66 -12.14 -25.82
N ASP A 39 -13.86 -13.05 -25.32
CA ASP A 39 -12.80 -13.79 -26.01
C ASP A 39 -13.32 -14.98 -26.83
N ASP A 40 -14.62 -15.27 -26.76
CA ASP A 40 -15.25 -16.39 -27.45
C ASP A 40 -16.71 -16.06 -27.82
N ALA A 41 -17.10 -16.34 -29.07
CA ALA A 41 -18.46 -16.12 -29.57
C ALA A 41 -19.51 -16.91 -28.77
N ASP A 42 -19.14 -18.05 -28.18
CA ASP A 42 -20.08 -18.86 -27.40
C ASP A 42 -20.47 -18.20 -26.07
N LYS A 43 -19.62 -17.30 -25.55
CA LYS A 43 -19.93 -16.50 -24.35
C LYS A 43 -20.95 -15.40 -24.62
N ILE A 44 -21.35 -15.17 -25.87
CA ILE A 44 -22.39 -14.21 -26.24
C ILE A 44 -23.77 -14.87 -26.06
N PRO A 45 -24.66 -14.29 -25.24
CA PRO A 45 -26.01 -14.81 -25.09
C PRO A 45 -26.76 -14.84 -26.44
N PRO A 46 -27.57 -15.88 -26.73
CA PRO A 46 -28.18 -16.08 -28.06
C PRO A 46 -28.92 -14.85 -28.62
N ARG A 47 -29.53 -14.06 -27.75
CA ARG A 47 -30.28 -12.84 -28.10
C ARG A 47 -29.41 -11.69 -28.62
N PHE A 48 -28.10 -11.73 -28.40
CA PHE A 48 -27.15 -10.69 -28.83
C PHE A 48 -26.19 -11.17 -29.94
N ARG A 49 -26.23 -12.45 -30.33
CA ARG A 49 -25.33 -13.01 -31.35
C ARG A 49 -25.52 -12.39 -32.74
N THR A 50 -26.72 -11.91 -33.05
CA THR A 50 -27.01 -11.20 -34.32
C THR A 50 -26.50 -9.75 -34.35
N GLN A 51 -26.08 -9.21 -33.20
CA GLN A 51 -25.54 -7.85 -33.07
C GLN A 51 -24.05 -7.87 -32.69
N ALA A 52 -23.43 -9.05 -32.70
CA ALA A 52 -22.05 -9.23 -32.34
C ALA A 52 -21.15 -9.02 -33.56
N ASP A 53 -20.25 -8.04 -33.48
CA ASP A 53 -19.18 -7.85 -34.45
C ASP A 53 -17.89 -8.47 -33.89
N SER A 54 -17.20 -9.28 -34.70
CA SER A 54 -15.85 -9.75 -34.40
C SER A 54 -14.83 -8.70 -34.83
N ILE A 55 -13.84 -8.42 -33.97
CA ILE A 55 -12.68 -7.62 -34.35
C ILE A 55 -11.56 -8.61 -34.71
N GLU A 56 -11.29 -8.76 -36.00
CA GLU A 56 -10.05 -9.39 -36.48
C GLU A 56 -8.91 -8.36 -36.36
N GLU A 57 -7.86 -8.68 -35.61
CA GLU A 57 -6.61 -7.90 -35.67
C GLU A 57 -5.90 -8.18 -37.02
N GLN A 58 -6.32 -7.49 -38.08
CA GLN A 58 -5.53 -7.44 -39.31
C GLN A 58 -4.31 -6.53 -39.11
N SER A 59 -3.21 -7.13 -38.64
CA SER A 59 -1.87 -6.57 -38.85
C SER A 59 -1.51 -6.66 -40.34
N GLY A 60 -1.52 -5.52 -41.05
CA GLY A 60 -0.86 -5.44 -42.36
C GLY A 60 -1.36 -4.37 -43.32
N ASN A 61 -0.61 -3.26 -43.39
CA ASN A 61 -0.44 -2.37 -44.53
C ASN A 61 -1.68 -1.85 -45.26
N LEU A 62 -2.09 -0.62 -44.96
CA LEU A 62 -2.73 0.25 -45.95
C LEU A 62 -2.12 1.65 -45.91
N ALA A 63 -1.88 2.13 -47.12
CA ALA A 63 -1.22 3.38 -47.45
C ALA A 63 -1.92 4.59 -46.84
N VAL A 64 -1.10 5.57 -46.54
CA VAL A 64 -1.47 6.94 -46.23
C VAL A 64 -2.37 7.48 -47.34
N ASP A 65 -3.67 7.59 -47.09
CA ASP A 65 -4.51 8.52 -47.85
C ASP A 65 -5.66 9.05 -46.99
N GLN A 66 -5.43 10.26 -46.51
CA GLN A 66 -6.37 11.36 -46.21
C GLN A 66 -7.86 11.00 -46.12
N ALA A 67 -8.31 10.63 -44.92
CA ALA A 67 -9.61 11.04 -44.35
C ALA A 67 -9.71 10.41 -42.96
N ASP A 68 -9.49 11.18 -41.90
CA ASP A 68 -10.49 11.47 -40.87
C ASP A 68 -9.84 12.18 -39.66
N ASP A 69 -9.42 13.44 -39.87
CA ASP A 69 -8.99 14.33 -38.77
C ASP A 69 -10.17 14.65 -37.81
N THR A 70 -11.40 14.34 -38.22
CA THR A 70 -12.63 14.63 -37.46
C THR A 70 -12.95 13.59 -36.39
N LEU A 71 -12.57 12.32 -36.57
CA LEU A 71 -12.80 11.28 -35.55
C LEU A 71 -11.73 11.26 -34.45
N GLN A 72 -10.53 11.77 -34.74
CA GLN A 72 -9.46 11.84 -33.74
C GLN A 72 -9.69 13.00 -32.74
N GLU A 73 -10.22 14.14 -33.18
CA GLU A 73 -10.56 15.26 -32.29
C GLU A 73 -11.74 14.95 -31.36
N GLN A 74 -12.68 14.11 -31.78
CA GLN A 74 -13.83 13.71 -30.95
C GLN A 74 -13.50 12.62 -29.94
N ALA A 75 -12.52 11.74 -30.22
CA ALA A 75 -12.05 10.73 -29.26
C ALA A 75 -11.20 11.33 -28.13
N VAL A 76 -10.54 12.47 -28.38
CA VAL A 76 -9.75 13.21 -27.37
C VAL A 76 -10.63 14.12 -26.49
N SER A 77 -11.90 14.33 -26.85
CA SER A 77 -12.81 15.27 -26.19
C SER A 77 -13.90 14.66 -25.28
N ILE A 78 -13.88 13.35 -24.98
CA ILE A 78 -14.86 12.72 -24.06
C ILE A 78 -14.16 11.90 -22.97
N ALA A 79 -13.08 12.42 -22.40
CA ALA A 79 -12.84 12.12 -20.99
C ALA A 79 -13.80 13.04 -20.21
N ASP A 80 -14.91 12.48 -19.72
CA ASP A 80 -15.84 13.23 -18.87
C ASP A 80 -15.02 13.86 -17.72
N PRO A 81 -14.95 15.20 -17.62
CA PRO A 81 -14.17 15.87 -16.59
C PRO A 81 -14.56 15.44 -15.17
N SER A 82 -15.78 14.91 -14.99
CA SER A 82 -16.25 14.37 -13.72
C SER A 82 -15.62 13.01 -13.38
N ILE A 83 -15.36 12.12 -14.36
CA ILE A 83 -14.69 10.83 -14.14
C ILE A 83 -13.22 11.05 -13.79
N GLU A 84 -12.53 11.95 -14.50
CA GLU A 84 -11.16 12.31 -14.14
C GLU A 84 -11.08 12.96 -12.75
N ALA A 85 -12.02 13.86 -12.42
CA ALA A 85 -12.07 14.49 -11.11
C ALA A 85 -12.34 13.49 -9.98
N GLN A 86 -13.21 12.50 -10.21
CA GLN A 86 -13.49 11.42 -9.27
C GLN A 86 -12.27 10.51 -9.08
N ALA A 87 -11.62 10.08 -10.16
CA ALA A 87 -10.41 9.27 -10.10
C ALA A 87 -9.29 10.00 -9.34
N ARG A 88 -9.05 11.28 -9.64
CA ARG A 88 -8.07 12.12 -8.91
C ARG A 88 -8.41 12.25 -7.42
N THR A 89 -9.69 12.42 -7.10
CA THR A 89 -10.16 12.50 -5.70
C THR A 89 -9.93 11.19 -4.96
N GLN A 90 -10.22 10.06 -5.61
CA GLN A 90 -10.04 8.73 -5.04
C GLN A 90 -8.56 8.41 -4.81
N THR A 91 -7.69 8.68 -5.79
CA THR A 91 -6.23 8.53 -5.64
C THR A 91 -5.72 9.36 -4.47
N ARG A 92 -6.11 10.64 -4.37
CA ARG A 92 -5.71 11.51 -3.26
C ARG A 92 -6.19 10.98 -1.91
N LEU A 93 -7.40 10.44 -1.84
CA LEU A 93 -7.94 9.87 -0.61
C LEU A 93 -7.16 8.62 -0.19
N GLU A 94 -6.81 7.76 -1.14
CA GLU A 94 -6.00 6.57 -0.91
C GLU A 94 -4.59 6.92 -0.45
N GLU A 95 -3.94 7.89 -1.09
CA GLU A 95 -2.64 8.42 -0.67
C GLU A 95 -2.71 8.98 0.75
N LYS A 96 -3.74 9.78 1.06
CA LYS A 96 -3.98 10.32 2.40
C LYS A 96 -4.18 9.20 3.43
N ARG A 97 -4.92 8.14 3.07
CA ARG A 97 -5.12 6.97 3.95
C ARG A 97 -3.84 6.16 4.14
N ARG A 98 -2.98 6.07 3.13
CA ARG A 98 -1.69 5.37 3.23
C ARG A 98 -0.70 6.15 4.08
N SER A 99 -0.68 7.48 3.99
CA SER A 99 0.22 8.30 4.81
C SER A 99 -0.15 8.28 6.30
N TYR A 100 -1.41 7.98 6.64
CA TYR A 100 -1.89 7.82 8.03
C TYR A 100 -1.86 6.36 8.51
N GLN A 101 -0.90 5.58 8.03
CA GLN A 101 -0.64 4.23 8.51
C GLN A 101 0.81 4.07 8.94
N THR A 102 1.02 3.39 10.06
CA THR A 102 2.36 3.10 10.57
C THR A 102 2.56 1.60 10.67
N PRO A 103 3.56 1.03 9.98
CA PRO A 103 4.00 -0.34 10.22
C PRO A 103 4.40 -0.53 11.68
N VAL A 104 3.94 -1.63 12.27
CA VAL A 104 4.26 -2.00 13.65
C VAL A 104 4.71 -3.45 13.72
N MET A 105 5.38 -3.81 14.80
CA MET A 105 5.64 -5.21 15.14
C MET A 105 4.58 -5.66 16.15
N ILE A 106 4.04 -6.87 15.98
CA ILE A 106 3.05 -7.43 16.90
C ILE A 106 3.57 -8.76 17.45
N SER A 107 3.61 -8.88 18.78
CA SER A 107 4.01 -10.12 19.45
C SER A 107 3.09 -10.39 20.63
N GLY A 108 2.25 -11.41 20.52
CA GLY A 108 1.19 -11.69 21.49
C GLY A 108 0.23 -10.52 21.59
N ASN A 109 0.11 -9.92 22.78
CA ASN A 109 -0.73 -8.75 23.04
C ASN A 109 0.05 -7.42 23.02
N ARG A 110 1.28 -7.42 22.49
CA ARG A 110 2.14 -6.24 22.45
C ARG A 110 2.20 -5.69 21.04
N VAL A 111 1.91 -4.40 20.91
CA VAL A 111 2.10 -3.65 19.67
C VAL A 111 3.28 -2.71 19.87
N MET A 112 4.30 -2.88 19.04
CA MET A 112 5.55 -2.14 19.10
C MET A 112 5.65 -1.22 17.89
N ILE A 113 5.74 0.08 18.15
CA ILE A 113 5.72 1.12 17.13
C ILE A 113 7.11 1.78 16.99
N PRO A 114 7.64 1.91 15.77
CA PRO A 114 8.83 2.69 15.53
C PRO A 114 8.61 4.16 15.89
N ALA A 115 9.62 4.77 16.50
CA ALA A 115 9.66 6.18 16.78
C ALA A 115 11.07 6.72 16.52
N GLU A 116 11.18 8.02 16.29
CA GLU A 116 12.45 8.73 16.26
C GLU A 116 12.40 9.88 17.24
N VAL A 117 13.51 10.13 17.94
CA VAL A 117 13.65 11.31 18.80
C VAL A 117 14.91 12.07 18.45
N ALA A 118 14.87 13.40 18.59
CA ALA A 118 16.01 14.25 18.30
C ALA A 118 16.44 15.13 19.47
N VAL A 119 17.75 15.31 19.61
CA VAL A 119 18.36 16.28 20.51
C VAL A 119 19.47 17.01 19.75
N GLY A 120 19.27 18.31 19.51
CA GLY A 120 20.14 19.09 18.62
C GLY A 120 20.16 18.48 17.22
N ASN A 121 21.36 18.17 16.71
CA ASN A 121 21.55 17.60 15.36
C ASN A 121 21.68 16.07 15.37
N ARG A 122 21.37 15.39 16.47
CA ARG A 122 21.43 13.93 16.58
C ARG A 122 20.05 13.35 16.80
N THR A 123 19.85 12.17 16.23
CA THR A 123 18.60 11.41 16.33
C THR A 123 18.87 10.01 16.90
N ALA A 124 17.85 9.42 17.50
CA ALA A 124 17.83 8.02 17.89
C ALA A 124 16.54 7.37 17.39
N HIS A 125 16.68 6.22 16.72
CA HIS A 125 15.54 5.39 16.34
C HIS A 125 15.22 4.43 17.49
N LEU A 126 13.94 4.34 17.82
CA LEU A 126 13.42 3.62 18.96
C LEU A 126 12.28 2.71 18.52
N VAL A 127 12.04 1.65 19.29
CA VAL A 127 10.84 0.83 19.22
C VAL A 127 10.08 0.98 20.53
N LEU A 128 8.89 1.55 20.50
CA LEU A 128 8.09 1.81 21.71
C LEU A 128 6.94 0.81 21.83
N LEU A 129 6.68 0.31 23.03
CA LEU A 129 5.45 -0.41 23.32
C LEU A 129 4.28 0.58 23.37
N LEU A 130 3.25 0.37 22.56
CA LEU A 130 2.01 1.13 22.66
C LEU A 130 1.28 0.74 23.96
N ASP A 131 1.14 1.69 24.88
CA ASP A 131 0.62 1.43 26.24
C ASP A 131 -0.46 2.46 26.63
N THR A 132 -1.73 2.06 26.51
CA THR A 132 -2.89 2.86 26.93
C THR A 132 -3.04 2.99 28.45
N GLY A 133 -2.31 2.19 29.22
CA GLY A 133 -2.27 2.26 30.69
C GLY A 133 -1.27 3.28 31.22
N ALA A 134 -0.35 3.77 30.38
CA ALA A 134 0.65 4.75 30.76
C ALA A 134 0.15 6.17 30.53
N THR A 135 0.21 7.03 31.56
CA THR A 135 -0.17 8.45 31.41
C THR A 135 0.84 9.25 30.58
N ALA A 136 2.12 8.89 30.65
CA ALA A 136 3.20 9.58 29.98
C ALA A 136 4.04 8.61 29.15
N THR A 137 4.63 9.12 28.08
CA THR A 137 5.61 8.41 27.26
C THR A 137 6.91 8.25 28.04
N VAL A 138 7.44 7.02 28.07
CA VAL A 138 8.60 6.63 28.85
C VAL A 138 9.67 6.08 27.93
N LEU A 139 10.90 6.56 28.03
CA LEU A 139 12.04 6.09 27.24
C LEU A 139 13.12 5.49 28.15
N HIS A 140 13.72 4.39 27.72
CA HIS A 140 14.86 3.77 28.40
C HIS A 140 16.14 4.55 28.10
N ARG A 141 16.85 4.97 29.14
CA ARG A 141 18.11 5.74 29.02
C ARG A 141 19.14 5.06 28.12
N GLN A 142 19.25 3.74 28.20
CA GLN A 142 20.22 2.97 27.40
C GLN A 142 19.99 3.11 25.89
N SER A 143 18.74 3.23 25.46
CA SER A 143 18.36 3.36 24.04
C SER A 143 18.65 4.76 23.50
N LEU A 144 18.98 5.72 24.38
CA LEU A 144 19.32 7.10 24.06
C LEU A 144 20.83 7.37 24.18
N SER A 145 21.67 6.35 24.32
CA SER A 145 23.10 6.52 24.63
C SER A 145 23.90 7.30 23.59
N GLY A 146 23.40 7.40 22.35
CA GLY A 146 24.00 8.22 21.29
C GLY A 146 23.67 9.71 21.38
N LEU A 147 22.78 10.12 22.28
CA LEU A 147 22.32 11.49 22.45
C LEU A 147 22.91 12.12 23.71
N GLU A 148 23.35 13.38 23.61
CA GLU A 148 23.63 14.20 24.79
C GLU A 148 22.31 14.80 25.29
N LEU A 149 21.61 14.07 26.15
CA LEU A 149 20.33 14.51 26.69
C LEU A 149 20.51 15.82 27.48
N PRO A 150 19.63 16.82 27.28
CA PRO A 150 19.64 18.00 28.12
C PRO A 150 19.27 17.60 29.55
N LYS A 151 19.75 18.38 30.53
CA LYS A 151 19.37 18.18 31.92
C LYS A 151 17.86 18.38 32.07
N GLY A 152 17.17 17.34 32.52
CA GLY A 152 15.75 17.34 32.77
C GLY A 152 15.39 17.56 34.23
N GLU A 153 14.09 17.68 34.49
CA GLU A 153 13.53 17.76 35.83
C GLU A 153 13.39 16.36 36.42
N MET A 154 13.88 16.12 37.63
CA MET A 154 13.63 14.86 38.34
C MET A 154 12.19 14.83 38.87
N VAL A 155 11.41 13.89 38.38
CA VAL A 155 10.01 13.70 38.77
C VAL A 155 9.77 12.30 39.33
N LYS A 156 8.73 12.17 40.16
CA LYS A 156 8.29 10.87 40.70
C LYS A 156 7.08 10.38 39.94
N GLY A 157 7.19 9.19 39.35
CA GLY A 157 6.08 8.45 38.78
C GLY A 157 5.52 7.41 39.74
N ARG A 158 4.34 6.87 39.42
CA ARG A 158 3.69 5.78 40.16
C ARG A 158 3.24 4.71 39.18
N LEU A 159 3.59 3.46 39.47
CA LEU A 159 3.13 2.29 38.73
C LEU A 159 1.72 1.88 39.18
N ALA A 160 1.04 1.06 38.36
CA ALA A 160 -0.30 0.54 38.68
C ALA A 160 -0.37 -0.18 40.04
N GLY A 161 0.73 -0.85 40.46
CA GLY A 161 0.84 -1.50 41.77
C GLY A 161 1.13 -0.56 42.96
N GLY A 162 1.10 0.76 42.75
CA GLY A 162 1.34 1.77 43.79
C GLY A 162 2.82 2.07 44.09
N GLN A 163 3.74 1.27 43.56
CA GLN A 163 5.18 1.52 43.65
C GLN A 163 5.55 2.82 42.94
N SER A 164 6.35 3.66 43.61
CA SER A 164 6.89 4.87 43.01
C SER A 164 8.23 4.60 42.32
N PHE A 165 8.50 5.33 41.25
CA PHE A 165 9.79 5.35 40.57
C PHE A 165 10.24 6.79 40.31
N SER A 166 11.54 7.00 40.13
CA SER A 166 12.09 8.30 39.74
C SER A 166 12.38 8.30 38.24
N ALA A 167 12.01 9.37 37.56
CA ALA A 167 12.31 9.59 36.16
C ALA A 167 12.88 11.00 35.95
N GLU A 168 13.63 11.19 34.88
CA GLU A 168 14.04 12.51 34.42
C GLU A 168 13.11 12.93 33.28
N LYS A 169 12.38 14.02 33.45
CA LYS A 169 11.53 14.60 32.41
C LYS A 169 12.41 15.37 31.44
N VAL A 170 12.54 14.88 30.22
CA VAL A 170 13.41 15.44 29.17
C VAL A 170 12.55 15.91 28.00
N SER A 171 12.78 17.14 27.55
CA SER A 171 12.19 17.65 26.31
C SER A 171 13.11 17.35 25.13
N PHE A 172 12.54 16.79 24.08
CA PHE A 172 13.23 16.51 22.82
C PHE A 172 12.95 17.62 21.82
N GLY A 173 13.87 17.84 20.87
CA GLY A 173 13.63 18.79 19.77
C GLY A 173 12.41 18.37 18.96
N TYR A 174 12.34 17.08 18.63
CA TYR A 174 11.11 16.43 18.18
C TYR A 174 11.03 14.98 18.64
N ILE A 175 9.81 14.46 18.63
CA ILE A 175 9.48 13.05 18.65
C ILE A 175 8.62 12.76 17.42
N GLU A 176 9.06 11.85 16.58
CA GLU A 176 8.34 11.42 15.39
C GLU A 176 7.77 10.02 15.59
N ILE A 177 6.46 9.88 15.36
CA ILE A 177 5.72 8.63 15.49
C ILE A 177 4.74 8.53 14.34
N GLY A 178 5.01 7.63 13.39
CA GLY A 178 4.17 7.54 12.20
C GLY A 178 4.16 8.86 11.41
N PRO A 179 2.98 9.41 11.06
CA PRO A 179 2.88 10.69 10.35
C PRO A 179 3.03 11.91 11.26
N PHE A 180 3.20 11.73 12.57
CA PHE A 180 3.16 12.82 13.54
C PHE A 180 4.56 13.26 13.94
N HIS A 181 4.83 14.55 13.75
CA HIS A 181 6.08 15.19 14.12
C HIS A 181 5.82 16.17 15.28
N MET A 182 6.13 15.73 16.50
CA MET A 182 5.80 16.45 17.73
C MET A 182 7.00 17.25 18.22
N LEU A 183 6.92 18.58 18.11
CA LEU A 183 7.95 19.48 18.63
C LEU A 183 7.83 19.62 20.15
N GLU A 184 8.98 19.65 20.83
CA GLU A 184 9.10 19.94 22.26
C GLU A 184 8.28 19.03 23.21
N MET A 185 7.80 17.88 22.72
CA MET A 185 7.08 16.91 23.53
C MET A 185 8.02 16.34 24.61
N PRO A 186 7.67 16.47 25.91
CA PRO A 186 8.47 15.88 26.97
C PRO A 186 8.23 14.36 27.04
N ALA A 187 9.28 13.61 27.36
CA ALA A 187 9.17 12.20 27.72
C ALA A 187 9.92 11.91 29.03
N MET A 188 9.50 10.85 29.72
CA MET A 188 10.10 10.40 30.97
C MET A 188 11.25 9.44 30.69
N VAL A 189 12.47 9.84 31.02
CA VAL A 189 13.66 8.99 30.84
C VAL A 189 13.94 8.23 32.12
N ILE A 190 13.91 6.90 32.05
CA ILE A 190 14.21 6.01 33.17
C ILE A 190 15.42 5.12 32.87
N THR A 191 16.13 4.70 33.91
CA THR A 191 17.11 3.62 33.79
C THR A 191 16.38 2.30 34.02
N ASN A 192 16.33 1.44 33.01
CA ASN A 192 15.76 0.10 33.17
C ASN A 192 16.67 -0.71 34.11
N GLN A 193 16.11 -1.25 35.19
CA GLN A 193 16.83 -2.08 36.17
C GLN A 193 16.53 -3.59 36.03
N GLY A 194 15.74 -3.96 35.02
CA GLY A 194 15.36 -5.35 34.73
C GLY A 194 16.08 -5.94 33.52
N PRO A 195 15.64 -7.14 33.07
CA PRO A 195 16.09 -7.74 31.83
C PRO A 195 15.94 -6.77 30.65
N GLN A 196 16.76 -6.95 29.61
CA GLN A 196 16.54 -6.23 28.36
C GLN A 196 15.16 -6.60 27.82
N LEU A 197 14.35 -5.56 27.61
CA LEU A 197 13.04 -5.67 27.01
C LEU A 197 13.20 -5.54 25.48
N PRO A 198 12.31 -6.14 24.68
CA PRO A 198 12.36 -6.05 23.22
C PRO A 198 11.89 -4.68 22.68
N PHE A 199 11.90 -3.65 23.52
CA PHE A 199 11.48 -2.30 23.21
C PHE A 199 12.25 -1.28 24.08
N ASP A 200 12.37 -0.09 23.53
CA ASP A 200 13.15 1.04 24.03
C ASP A 200 12.35 1.97 24.94
N GLY A 201 11.07 1.69 25.13
CA GLY A 201 10.19 2.51 25.95
C GLY A 201 8.72 2.17 25.76
N MET A 202 7.86 3.05 26.26
CA MET A 202 6.40 2.95 26.18
C MET A 202 5.85 4.26 25.64
N LEU A 203 4.95 4.18 24.66
CA LEU A 203 4.18 5.29 24.13
C LEU A 203 2.89 5.42 24.94
N GLY A 204 2.75 6.55 25.65
CA GLY A 204 1.69 6.78 26.60
C GLY A 204 0.53 7.63 26.08
N MET A 205 -0.45 7.85 26.95
CA MET A 205 -1.66 8.61 26.69
C MET A 205 -1.42 10.11 26.50
N ASP A 206 -0.26 10.65 26.89
CA ASP A 206 0.15 12.02 26.54
C ASP A 206 0.23 12.24 25.02
N PHE A 207 0.54 11.20 24.26
CA PHE A 207 0.43 11.17 22.80
C PHE A 207 -0.88 10.52 22.33
N LEU A 208 -1.18 9.30 22.81
CA LEU A 208 -2.25 8.46 22.24
C LEU A 208 -3.65 9.08 22.35
N LYS A 209 -3.91 9.93 23.36
CA LYS A 209 -5.23 10.56 23.55
C LYS A 209 -5.58 11.54 22.42
N ASP A 210 -4.57 12.16 21.82
CA ASP A 210 -4.76 13.20 20.78
C ASP A 210 -4.67 12.61 19.37
N HIS A 211 -4.30 11.33 19.24
CA HIS A 211 -4.10 10.63 17.97
C HIS A 211 -4.94 9.34 17.93
N PRO A 212 -6.27 9.42 17.73
CA PRO A 212 -7.13 8.23 17.70
C PRO A 212 -6.67 7.23 16.64
N TYR A 213 -6.78 5.94 16.95
CA TYR A 213 -6.20 4.90 16.13
C TYR A 213 -6.94 3.57 16.25
N ARG A 214 -6.73 2.72 15.25
CA ARG A 214 -7.12 1.31 15.25
C ARG A 214 -5.91 0.45 14.88
N ILE A 215 -5.82 -0.73 15.47
CA ILE A 215 -4.79 -1.72 15.13
C ILE A 215 -5.35 -2.69 14.09
N ASP A 216 -4.67 -2.82 12.96
CA ASP A 216 -4.87 -3.89 11.99
C ASP A 216 -3.82 -4.98 12.26
N TYR A 217 -4.26 -6.03 12.97
CA TYR A 217 -3.41 -7.14 13.37
C TYR A 217 -3.00 -8.03 12.21
N GLU A 218 -3.81 -8.13 11.16
CA GLU A 218 -3.51 -8.97 9.99
C GLU A 218 -2.42 -8.34 9.13
N ARG A 219 -2.44 -7.01 8.99
CA ARG A 219 -1.45 -6.27 8.17
C ARG A 219 -0.30 -5.70 8.98
N GLU A 220 -0.32 -5.86 10.30
CA GLU A 220 0.65 -5.29 11.24
C GLU A 220 0.80 -3.76 11.02
N ARG A 221 -0.32 -3.06 11.16
CA ARG A 221 -0.40 -1.60 11.00
C ARG A 221 -1.18 -0.96 12.15
N VAL A 222 -0.71 0.20 12.60
CA VAL A 222 -1.57 1.19 13.26
C VAL A 222 -2.16 2.08 12.18
N ILE A 223 -3.48 2.21 12.18
CA ILE A 223 -4.25 3.10 11.30
C ILE A 223 -4.69 4.28 12.15
N TRP A 224 -4.16 5.46 11.81
CA TRP A 224 -4.50 6.70 12.49
C TRP A 224 -5.78 7.30 11.91
N GLU A 225 -6.67 7.79 12.77
CA GLU A 225 -7.90 8.44 12.34
C GLU A 225 -7.64 9.90 11.94
N PHE A 226 -8.37 10.37 10.93
CA PHE A 226 -8.33 11.78 10.55
C PHE A 226 -9.14 12.59 11.55
N GLN A 227 -8.50 13.56 12.19
CA GLN A 227 -9.25 14.67 12.79
C GLN A 227 -9.60 15.64 11.66
N ASN A 228 -10.90 15.84 11.48
CA ASN A 228 -11.46 16.81 10.53
C ASN A 228 -11.39 18.22 11.11
#